data_AF-A0A356KSW7-F1
#
_entry.id   AF-A0A356KSW7-F1
#
_cell.length_a   1.000
_cell.length_b   1.000
_cell.length_c   1.000
_cell.angle_alpha   90.00
_cell.angle_beta   90.00
_cell.angle_gamma   90.00
#
_symmetry.space_group_name_H-M   'P 1'
#
loop_
_entity.id
_entity.type
_entity.pdbx_description
1 polymer ?
#
loop_
_entity_poly.entity_id
_entity_poly.type
_entity_poly.pdbx_seq_one_letter_code
_entity_poly.pdbx_strand_id
1 'polypeptide(L)' 'MSEVLDWSGVMGEQRKRLEESARVLRVRLSDLQRKRVSEHERPMHEVALAAVRTALTDVGQQLTRIAG' A
#
# COMPACT_ATOMS: atom_id res chain seq x y z
N MET A 1 -10.15 -37.89 -1.48
CA MET A 1 -10.67 -36.68 -0.80
C MET A 1 -9.57 -35.66 -0.91
N SER A 2 -9.64 -34.79 -1.93
CA SER A 2 -8.54 -33.90 -2.28
C SER A 2 -8.51 -32.69 -1.34
N GLU A 3 -7.35 -32.43 -0.75
CA GLU A 3 -6.89 -31.12 -0.26
C GLU A 3 -6.82 -30.11 -1.42
N VAL A 4 -7.95 -29.81 -2.04
CA VAL A 4 -8.11 -28.51 -2.69
C VAL A 4 -8.30 -27.53 -1.55
N LEU A 5 -7.18 -27.23 -0.89
CA LEU A 5 -7.02 -26.14 0.06
C LEU A 5 -7.81 -24.94 -0.47
N ASP A 6 -8.55 -24.27 0.41
CA ASP A 6 -9.35 -23.09 0.14
C ASP A 6 -8.47 -21.87 -0.24
N TRP A 7 -7.70 -22.03 -1.32
CA TRP A 7 -6.83 -21.02 -1.90
C TRP A 7 -7.65 -19.81 -2.37
N SER A 8 -8.92 -20.03 -2.72
CA SER A 8 -9.86 -18.95 -3.05
C SER A 8 -10.14 -18.06 -1.82
N GLY A 9 -10.44 -18.66 -0.67
CA GLY A 9 -10.65 -17.92 0.59
C GLY A 9 -9.39 -17.19 1.05
N VAL A 10 -8.23 -17.84 0.96
CA VAL A 10 -6.93 -17.25 1.34
C VAL A 10 -6.54 -16.08 0.42
N MET A 11 -6.69 -16.23 -0.90
CA MET A 11 -6.40 -15.17 -1.86
C MET A 11 -7.37 -13.99 -1.74
N GLY A 12 -8.65 -14.27 -1.45
CA GLY A 12 -9.65 -13.22 -1.19
C GLY A 12 -9.33 -12.40 0.06
N GLU A 13 -8.92 -13.05 1.14
CA GLU A 13 -8.50 -12.38 2.37
C GLU A 13 -7.19 -11.59 2.18
N GLN A 14 -6.21 -12.15 1.47
CA GLN A 14 -4.97 -11.46 1.13
C GLN A 14 -5.24 -10.21 0.28
N ARG A 15 -6.12 -10.31 -0.72
CA ARG A 15 -6.54 -9.18 -1.53
C ARG A 15 -7.19 -8.08 -0.69
N LYS A 16 -8.12 -8.42 0.22
CA LYS A 16 -8.75 -7.44 1.13
C LYS A 16 -7.72 -6.70 1.99
N ARG A 17 -6.73 -7.41 2.53
CA ARG A 17 -5.65 -6.80 3.33
C ARG A 17 -4.79 -5.84 2.52
N LEU A 18 -4.48 -6.19 1.27
CA LEU A 18 -3.75 -5.32 0.36
C LEU A 18 -4.57 -4.10 -0.06
N GLU A 19 -5.87 -4.26 -0.31
CA GLU A 19 -6.78 -3.14 -0.60
C GLU A 19 -6.88 -2.16 0.57
N GLU A 20 -6.99 -2.67 1.80
CA GLU A 20 -6.98 -1.83 3.01
C GLU A 20 -5.63 -1.14 3.21
N SER A 21 -4.53 -1.85 2.98
CA SER A 21 -3.18 -1.26 3.03
C SER A 21 -3.03 -0.12 2.01
N ALA A 22 -3.51 -0.33 0.78
CA ALA A 22 -3.51 0.70 -0.26
C ALA A 22 -4.36 1.92 0.15
N ARG A 23 -5.53 1.70 0.76
CA ARG A 23 -6.39 2.77 1.29
C ARG A 23 -5.66 3.59 2.35
N VAL A 24 -5.07 2.95 3.36
CA VAL A 24 -4.33 3.64 4.43
C VAL A 24 -3.14 4.43 3.87
N LEU A 25 -2.37 3.84 2.95
CA LEU A 25 -1.22 4.51 2.34
C LEU A 25 -1.62 5.72 1.49
N ARG A 26 -2.76 5.67 0.78
CA ARG A 26 -3.31 6.83 0.04
C ARG A 26 -3.69 7.98 0.96
N VAL A 27 -4.32 7.67 2.10
CA VAL A 27 -4.64 8.69 3.12
C VAL A 27 -3.36 9.33 3.64
N ARG A 28 -2.38 8.52 4.04
CA ARG A 28 -1.08 9.02 4.51
C ARG A 28 -0.35 9.86 3.46
N LEU A 29 -0.39 9.46 2.19
CA LEU A 29 0.21 10.24 1.11
C LEU A 29 -0.46 11.61 0.98
N SER A 30 -1.80 11.65 0.99
CA SER A 30 -2.57 12.89 0.94
C SER A 30 -2.25 13.80 2.13
N ASP A 31 -2.16 13.23 3.33
CA ASP A 31 -1.83 14.00 4.55
C ASP A 31 -0.41 14.58 4.49
N LEU A 32 0.57 13.79 4.04
CA LEU A 32 1.93 14.27 3.82
C LEU A 32 1.95 15.39 2.78
N GLN A 33 1.28 15.23 1.63
CA GLN A 33 1.27 16.24 0.56
C GLN A 33 0.64 17.57 0.99
N ARG A 34 -0.29 17.55 1.96
CA ARG A 34 -0.94 18.75 2.49
C ARG A 34 -0.18 19.37 3.67
N LYS A 35 0.76 18.63 4.27
CA LYS A 35 1.51 19.08 5.45
C LYS A 35 2.44 20.22 5.04
N ARG A 36 2.28 21.38 5.67
CA ARG A 36 3.29 22.44 5.62
C ARG A 36 4.51 22.00 6.43
N VAL A 37 5.68 22.04 5.82
CA VAL A 37 6.95 21.67 6.44
C VAL A 37 7.94 22.82 6.35
N SER A 38 8.76 22.98 7.39
CA SER A 38 9.86 23.94 7.38
C SER A 38 10.96 23.51 6.40
N GLU A 39 11.82 24.43 5.97
CA GLU A 39 12.94 24.10 5.07
C GLU A 39 13.89 23.06 5.68
N HIS A 40 14.10 23.12 7.00
CA HIS A 40 14.94 22.18 7.72
C HIS A 40 14.39 20.75 7.69
N GLU A 41 13.05 20.59 7.77
CA GLU A 41 12.39 19.28 7.75
C GLU A 41 12.12 18.76 6.33
N ARG A 42 12.27 19.60 5.31
CA ARG A 42 11.96 19.29 3.91
C ARG A 42 12.64 18.01 3.39
N PRO A 43 13.94 17.76 3.63
CA PRO A 43 14.57 16.53 3.13
C PRO A 43 13.92 15.27 3.71
N MET A 44 13.63 15.28 5.02
CA MET A 44 12.98 14.14 5.68
C MET A 44 11.53 13.97 5.21
N HIS A 45 10.84 15.09 4.93
CA HIS A 45 9.50 15.06 4.35
C HIS A 45 9.47 14.46 2.94
N GLU A 46 10.44 14.80 2.09
CA GLU A 46 10.56 14.25 0.74
C GLU A 46 10.87 12.75 0.77
N VAL A 47 11.72 12.29 1.71
CA VAL A 47 11.96 10.86 1.95
C VAL A 47 10.68 10.15 2.38
N ALA A 48 9.89 10.74 3.28
CA ALA A 48 8.61 10.15 3.70
C ALA A 48 7.61 10.03 2.54
N LEU A 49 7.52 11.05 1.69
CA LEU A 49 6.68 11.01 0.47
C LEU A 49 7.14 9.91 -0.49
N ALA A 50 8.45 9.80 -0.73
CA ALA A 50 9.01 8.76 -1.58
C ALA A 50 8.72 7.35 -1.04
N ALA A 51 8.91 7.13 0.26
CA ALA A 51 8.66 5.85 0.90
C ALA A 51 7.19 5.40 0.77
N VAL A 52 6.24 6.32 1.00
CA VAL A 52 4.80 6.00 0.86
C VAL A 52 4.43 5.70 -0.60
N ARG A 53 5.00 6.42 -1.57
CA ARG A 53 4.79 6.15 -3.00
C ARG A 53 5.34 4.80 -3.43
N THR A 54 6.52 4.42 -2.96
CA THR A 54 7.10 3.10 -3.20
C THR A 54 6.22 2.01 -2.63
N ALA A 55 5.79 2.14 -1.37
CA ALA A 55 4.90 1.17 -0.74
C ALA A 55 3.56 1.01 -1.49
N LEU A 56 2.97 2.12 -1.99
CA LEU A 56 1.77 2.07 -2.83
C LEU A 56 2.00 1.32 -4.15
N THR A 57 3.18 1.51 -4.76
CA THR A 57 3.56 0.81 -5.98
C THR A 57 3.69 -0.70 -5.72
N ASP A 58 4.35 -1.09 -4.64
CA ASP A 58 4.52 -2.49 -4.25
C ASP A 58 3.19 -3.19 -3.97
N VAL A 59 2.29 -2.53 -3.22
CA VAL A 59 0.93 -3.05 -2.97
C VAL A 59 0.14 -3.16 -4.27
N GLY A 60 0.25 -2.17 -5.17
CA GLY A 60 -0.38 -2.22 -6.49
C GLY A 60 0.09 -3.42 -7.32
N GLN A 61 1.41 -3.67 -7.36
CA GLN A 61 1.97 -4.83 -8.04
C GLN A 61 1.49 -6.15 -7.43
N GLN A 62 1.40 -6.24 -6.10
CA GLN A 62 0.88 -7.44 -5.42
C GLN A 62 -0.59 -7.67 -5.75
N LEU A 63 -1.42 -6.63 -5.77
CA LEU A 63 -2.82 -6.73 -6.18
C LEU A 63 -2.96 -7.19 -7.64
N THR A 64 -2.13 -6.66 -8.55
CA THR A 64 -2.12 -7.11 -9.96
C THR A 64 -1.76 -8.58 -10.08
N ARG A 65 -0.78 -9.07 -9.30
CA ARG A 65 -0.38 -10.49 -9.31
C ARG A 65 -1.46 -11.44 -8.77
N ILE A 66 -2.35 -10.97 -7.90
CA ILE A 66 -3.47 -11.77 -7.35
C ILE A 66 -4.69 -11.73 -8.29
N ALA A 67 -4.83 -10.68 -9.10
CA ALA A 67 -5.95 -10.50 -10.03
C ALA A 67 -5.71 -11.08 -11.44
N GLY A 68 -4.46 -11.36 -11.80
CA GLY A 68 -4.07 -12.04 -13.05
C GLY A 68 -3.76 -13.51 -12.83
#